data_AF-A0AB94IWR9-F1
#
_entry.id   AF-A0AB94IWR9-F1
#
_cell.length_a   1.000
_cell.length_b   1.000
_cell.length_c   1.000
_cell.angle_alpha   90.00
_cell.angle_beta   90.00
_cell.angle_gamma   90.00
#
_symmetry.space_group_name_H-M   'P 1'
#
loop_
_entity.id
_entity.type
_entity.pdbx_description
1 polymer ?
#
loop_
_entity_poly.entity_id
_entity_poly.type
_entity_poly.pdbx_seq_one_letter_code
_entity_poly.pdbx_strand_id
1 'polypeptide(L)'
;MTIDALRESASRAGRARRTEVDPEVHRSKEAGRLRESCQQFESILWAKLWKEMRNTARSFTTSKDRPWKQMEDLSLEMACDELVERSGGAGLWKMLYDSMIERVAAEQERERADGEGQDAGDAEAPVSFDARA
;
A
#
# COMPACT_ATOMS: atom_id res chain seq x y z
N MET A 1 -33.05 15.86 -10.37
CA MET A 1 -31.76 15.50 -9.71
C MET A 1 -30.79 16.64 -9.96
N THR A 2 -30.28 17.28 -8.90
CA THR A 2 -29.37 18.44 -9.01
C THR A 2 -27.91 18.00 -9.04
N ILE A 3 -27.06 18.79 -9.71
CA ILE A 3 -25.60 18.54 -9.83
C ILE A 3 -24.94 18.40 -8.44
N ASP A 4 -25.46 19.10 -7.43
CA ASP A 4 -24.97 19.02 -6.05
C ASP A 4 -25.21 17.63 -5.43
N ALA A 5 -26.32 16.95 -5.75
CA ALA A 5 -26.59 15.60 -5.26
C ALA A 5 -25.65 14.56 -5.88
N LEU A 6 -25.22 14.77 -7.13
CA LEU A 6 -24.21 13.94 -7.80
C LEU A 6 -22.81 14.18 -7.21
N ARG A 7 -22.48 15.43 -6.88
CA ARG A 7 -21.22 15.79 -6.23
C ARG A 7 -21.13 15.22 -4.82
N GLU A 8 -22.23 15.28 -4.07
CA GLU A 8 -22.29 14.76 -2.70
C GLU A 8 -22.21 13.23 -2.67
N SER A 9 -22.93 12.54 -3.56
CA SER A 9 -22.81 11.08 -3.72
C SER A 9 -21.43 10.64 -4.20
N ALA A 10 -20.80 11.36 -5.12
CA ALA A 10 -19.41 11.10 -5.55
C ALA A 10 -18.41 11.32 -4.40
N SER A 11 -18.60 12.35 -3.57
CA SER A 11 -17.76 12.58 -2.39
C SER A 11 -17.98 11.55 -1.27
N ARG A 12 -19.17 10.94 -1.20
CA ARG A 12 -19.48 9.84 -0.27
C ARG A 12 -18.91 8.50 -0.77
N ALA A 13 -18.91 8.28 -2.08
CA ALA A 13 -18.27 7.12 -2.72
C ALA A 13 -16.74 7.21 -2.73
N GLY A 14 -16.17 8.42 -2.82
CA GLY A 14 -14.73 8.68 -2.78
C GLY A 14 -14.13 8.75 -1.37
N ARG A 15 -14.94 8.68 -0.31
CA ARG A 15 -14.44 8.47 1.04
C ARG A 15 -14.04 7.00 1.13
N ALA A 16 -12.79 6.72 0.72
CA ALA A 16 -12.08 5.50 1.08
C ALA A 16 -12.46 5.14 2.51
N ARG A 17 -12.98 3.92 2.72
CA ARG A 17 -13.25 3.38 4.06
C ARG A 17 -12.00 3.70 4.87
N ARG A 18 -12.13 4.64 5.80
CA ARG A 18 -11.06 4.93 6.75
C ARG A 18 -11.00 3.65 7.56
N THR A 19 -9.98 2.84 7.33
CA THR A 19 -9.84 1.53 7.96
C THR A 19 -10.05 1.71 9.46
N GLU A 20 -11.01 0.97 10.04
CA GLU A 20 -11.25 0.91 11.48
C GLU A 20 -10.15 0.09 12.17
N VAL A 21 -8.92 0.20 11.69
CA VAL A 21 -7.74 -0.50 12.20
C VAL A 21 -7.06 0.42 13.21
N ASP A 22 -6.65 -0.14 14.34
CA ASP A 22 -6.00 0.59 15.41
C ASP A 22 -4.76 1.35 14.89
N PRO A 23 -4.60 2.65 15.22
CA PRO A 23 -3.44 3.45 14.82
C PRO A 23 -2.08 2.85 15.21
N GLU A 24 -2.01 1.95 16.19
CA GLU A 24 -0.78 1.24 16.57
C GLU A 24 -0.33 0.22 15.52
N VAL A 25 -1.26 -0.46 14.85
CA VAL A 25 -0.94 -1.46 13.81
C VAL A 25 -0.22 -0.80 12.64
N HIS A 26 -0.61 0.43 12.30
CA HIS A 26 0.05 1.24 11.26
C HIS A 26 1.50 1.61 11.58
N ARG A 27 1.93 1.54 12.86
CA ARG A 27 3.33 1.80 13.27
C ARG A 27 4.18 0.53 13.28
N SER A 28 3.58 -0.64 13.10
CA SER A 28 4.32 -1.90 13.04
C SER A 28 5.29 -1.91 11.84
N LYS A 29 6.42 -2.64 11.97
CA LYS A 29 7.39 -2.79 10.88
C LYS A 29 6.77 -3.45 9.64
N GLU A 30 5.83 -4.36 9.85
CA GLU A 30 5.09 -5.07 8.80
C GLU A 30 4.16 -4.14 8.04
N ALA A 31 3.42 -3.28 8.73
CA ALA A 31 2.62 -2.24 8.10
C ALA A 31 3.48 -1.28 7.27
N GLY A 32 4.69 -0.95 7.74
CA GLY A 32 5.66 -0.17 6.98
C GLY A 32 6.09 -0.88 5.68
N ARG A 33 6.48 -2.16 5.76
CA ARG A 33 6.88 -2.96 4.60
C ARG A 33 5.73 -3.17 3.61
N LEU A 34 4.51 -3.38 4.10
CA LEU A 34 3.31 -3.50 3.27
C LEU A 34 3.08 -2.20 2.50
N ARG A 35 3.18 -1.05 3.18
CA ARG A 35 3.02 0.26 2.55
C ARG A 35 4.05 0.49 1.43
N GLU A 36 5.33 0.24 1.71
CA GLU A 36 6.40 0.36 0.72
C GLU A 36 6.16 -0.58 -0.47
N SER A 37 5.77 -1.82 -0.21
CA SER A 37 5.47 -2.80 -1.26
C SER A 37 4.29 -2.39 -2.13
N CYS A 38 3.21 -1.84 -1.53
CA CYS A 38 2.08 -1.29 -2.28
C CYS A 38 2.49 -0.10 -3.15
N GLN A 39 3.36 0.79 -2.64
CA GLN A 39 3.88 1.93 -3.41
C GLN A 39 4.76 1.47 -4.58
N GLN A 40 5.63 0.49 -4.36
CA GLN A 40 6.45 -0.12 -5.40
C GLN A 40 5.61 -0.86 -6.44
N PHE A 41 4.55 -1.54 -6.03
CA PHE A 41 3.63 -2.19 -6.95
C PHE A 41 2.99 -1.16 -7.89
N GLU A 42 2.51 -0.04 -7.34
CA GLU A 42 1.92 1.02 -8.15
C GLU A 42 2.93 1.63 -9.14
N SER A 43 4.16 1.89 -8.72
CA SER A 43 5.19 2.43 -9.63
C SER A 43 5.52 1.47 -10.77
N ILE A 44 5.63 0.16 -10.49
CA ILE A 44 5.86 -0.87 -11.52
C ILE A 44 4.67 -0.97 -12.47
N LEU A 45 3.44 -0.96 -11.93
CA LEU A 45 2.22 -1.02 -12.73
C LEU A 45 2.13 0.16 -13.69
N TRP A 46 2.37 1.37 -13.22
CA TRP A 46 2.41 2.56 -14.06
C TRP A 46 3.51 2.47 -15.12
N ALA A 47 4.72 2.06 -14.74
CA ALA A 47 5.81 1.91 -15.70
C ALA A 47 5.46 0.94 -16.83
N LYS A 48 4.74 -0.16 -16.55
CA LYS A 48 4.26 -1.11 -17.57
C LYS A 48 3.13 -0.53 -18.41
N LEU A 49 2.10 0.02 -17.77
CA LEU A 49 0.95 0.58 -18.47
C LEU A 49 1.35 1.72 -19.42
N TRP A 50 2.23 2.61 -18.96
CA TRP A 50 2.77 3.68 -19.80
C TRP A 50 3.59 3.15 -20.97
N LYS A 51 4.38 2.09 -20.77
CA LYS A 51 5.11 1.44 -21.86
C LYS A 51 4.17 0.87 -22.92
N GLU A 52 3.11 0.20 -22.50
CA GLU A 52 2.10 -0.33 -23.41
C GLU A 52 1.35 0.79 -24.14
N MET A 53 0.81 1.77 -23.42
CA MET A 53 0.13 2.94 -24.01
C MET A 53 1.02 3.66 -25.03
N ARG A 54 2.30 3.88 -24.69
CA ARG A 54 3.27 4.51 -25.60
C ARG A 54 3.52 3.67 -26.84
N ASN A 55 3.70 2.36 -26.70
CA ASN A 55 3.93 1.46 -27.82
C ASN A 55 2.69 1.37 -28.72
N THR A 56 1.51 1.30 -28.12
CA THR A 56 0.23 1.33 -28.84
C THR A 56 0.05 2.66 -29.58
N ALA A 57 0.26 3.81 -28.94
CA ALA A 57 0.21 5.11 -29.61
C ALA A 57 1.20 5.19 -30.79
N ARG A 58 2.42 4.69 -30.60
CA ARG A 58 3.44 4.63 -31.66
C ARG A 58 3.06 3.69 -32.81
N SER A 59 2.27 2.64 -32.56
CA SER A 59 1.81 1.73 -33.61
C SER A 59 0.87 2.41 -34.63
N PHE A 60 0.22 3.51 -34.24
CA PHE A 60 -0.64 4.31 -35.13
C PHE A 60 0.10 5.38 -35.93
N THR A 61 1.39 5.62 -35.65
CA THR A 61 2.18 6.70 -36.26
C THR A 61 3.39 6.13 -36.99
N THR A 62 3.70 6.62 -38.20
CA THR A 62 4.96 6.25 -38.85
C THR A 62 6.09 7.20 -38.46
N SER A 63 7.36 6.78 -38.62
CA SER A 63 8.51 7.62 -38.27
C SER A 63 8.58 8.94 -39.05
N LYS A 64 7.90 9.05 -40.19
CA LYS A 64 7.79 10.31 -40.96
C LYS A 64 6.80 11.29 -40.33
N ASP A 65 5.87 10.81 -39.51
CA ASP A 65 4.82 11.62 -38.86
C ASP A 65 5.30 12.25 -37.53
N ARG A 66 6.49 11.88 -37.04
CA ARG A 66 7.06 12.38 -35.78
C ARG A 66 8.43 13.06 -36.00
N PRO A 67 8.47 14.27 -36.57
CA PRO A 67 9.72 15.00 -36.80
C PRO A 67 10.45 15.37 -35.49
N TRP A 68 9.74 15.44 -34.36
CA TRP A 68 10.30 15.77 -33.03
C TRP A 68 10.34 14.58 -32.07
N LYS A 69 10.39 13.35 -32.60
CA LYS A 69 10.32 12.09 -31.84
C LYS A 69 11.13 12.09 -30.54
N GLN A 70 12.40 12.51 -30.59
CA GLN A 70 13.28 12.49 -29.42
C GLN A 70 12.82 13.47 -28.32
N MET A 71 12.36 14.65 -28.71
CA MET A 71 11.89 15.67 -27.77
C MET A 71 10.53 15.30 -27.18
N GLU A 72 9.65 14.72 -28.00
CA GLU A 72 8.37 14.18 -27.53
C GLU A 72 8.58 13.00 -26.57
N ASP A 73 9.51 12.09 -26.87
CA ASP A 73 9.83 10.95 -26.03
C ASP A 73 10.42 11.43 -24.67
N LEU A 74 11.34 12.39 -24.69
CA LEU A 74 11.90 12.99 -23.47
C LEU A 74 10.84 13.73 -22.64
N SER A 75 9.99 14.55 -23.27
CA SER A 75 8.93 15.30 -22.58
C SER A 75 7.95 14.35 -21.90
N LEU A 76 7.68 13.19 -22.51
CA LEU A 76 6.77 12.19 -21.98
C LEU A 76 7.40 11.43 -20.80
N GLU A 77 8.70 11.13 -20.84
CA GLU A 77 9.42 10.59 -19.68
C GLU A 77 9.41 11.57 -18.50
N MET A 78 9.74 12.85 -18.74
CA MET A 78 9.70 13.88 -17.70
C MET A 78 8.30 14.08 -17.10
N ALA A 79 7.26 14.08 -17.93
CA ALA A 79 5.88 14.18 -17.46
C ALA A 79 5.45 12.94 -16.64
N CYS A 80 5.95 11.75 -17.00
CA CYS A 80 5.72 10.54 -16.22
C CYS A 80 6.43 10.61 -14.86
N ASP A 81 7.69 11.05 -14.82
CA ASP A 81 8.43 11.20 -13.58
C ASP A 81 7.77 12.24 -12.66
N GLU A 82 7.37 13.39 -13.21
CA GLU A 82 6.63 14.41 -12.46
C GLU A 82 5.30 13.85 -11.94
N LEU A 83 4.56 13.07 -12.76
CA LEU A 83 3.30 12.46 -12.31
C LEU A 83 3.54 11.52 -11.13
N VAL A 84 4.56 10.68 -11.19
CA VAL A 84 4.91 9.74 -10.11
C VAL A 84 5.33 10.49 -8.84
N GLU A 85 6.18 11.50 -8.96
CA GLU A 85 6.68 12.29 -7.82
C GLU A 85 5.59 13.16 -7.18
N ARG A 86 4.78 13.85 -8.00
CA ARG A 86 3.85 14.89 -7.55
C ARG A 86 2.51 14.34 -7.05
N SER A 87 2.06 13.21 -7.61
CA SER A 87 0.84 12.55 -7.13
C SER A 87 1.10 11.56 -6.00
N GLY A 88 2.35 11.11 -5.82
CA GLY A 88 2.65 9.96 -4.98
C GLY A 88 1.98 8.68 -5.50
N GLY A 89 1.69 8.64 -6.81
CA GLY A 89 0.82 7.67 -7.47
C GLY A 89 -0.63 8.16 -7.66
N ALA A 90 -1.41 7.45 -8.45
CA ALA A 90 -2.85 7.65 -8.59
C ALA A 90 -3.66 7.27 -7.34
N GLY A 91 -2.99 6.88 -6.25
CA GLY A 91 -3.61 6.48 -4.99
C GLY A 91 -4.07 5.02 -4.96
N LEU A 92 -3.71 4.22 -5.97
CA LEU A 92 -4.02 2.79 -6.02
C LEU A 92 -3.32 2.04 -4.87
N TRP A 93 -2.07 2.40 -4.56
CA TRP A 93 -1.32 1.82 -3.46
C TRP A 93 -2.04 2.01 -2.12
N LYS A 94 -2.75 3.13 -1.95
CA LYS A 94 -3.47 3.44 -0.72
C LYS A 94 -4.71 2.56 -0.59
N MET A 95 -5.47 2.37 -1.67
CA MET A 95 -6.62 1.47 -1.66
C MET A 95 -6.20 0.02 -1.41
N LEU A 96 -5.10 -0.42 -2.00
CA LEU A 96 -4.53 -1.75 -1.77
C LEU A 96 -4.08 -1.91 -0.33
N TYR A 97 -3.33 -0.94 0.19
CA TYR A 97 -2.89 -0.91 1.58
C TYR A 97 -4.08 -0.97 2.55
N ASP A 98 -5.08 -0.11 2.35
CA ASP A 98 -6.30 -0.06 3.17
C ASP A 98 -7.04 -1.41 3.16
N SER A 99 -7.04 -2.14 2.03
CA SER A 99 -7.68 -3.47 1.95
C SER A 99 -6.88 -4.60 2.61
N MET A 100 -5.56 -4.46 2.72
CA MET A 100 -4.68 -5.52 3.22
C MET A 100 -4.31 -5.34 4.69
N ILE A 101 -4.30 -4.09 5.19
CA ILE A 101 -3.91 -3.79 6.57
C ILE A 101 -4.84 -4.43 7.60
N GLU A 102 -6.11 -4.63 7.26
CA GLU A 102 -7.08 -5.38 8.09
C GLU A 102 -6.65 -6.83 8.32
N ARG A 103 -5.98 -7.47 7.34
CA ARG A 103 -5.48 -8.85 7.46
C ARG A 103 -4.22 -8.91 8.32
N VAL A 104 -3.32 -7.95 8.15
CA VAL A 104 -2.11 -7.83 8.98
C VAL A 104 -2.48 -7.58 10.44
N ALA A 105 -3.50 -6.75 10.70
CA ALA A 105 -4.02 -6.55 12.04
C ALA A 105 -4.52 -7.87 12.67
N ALA A 106 -5.31 -8.64 11.91
CA ALA A 106 -5.84 -9.93 12.38
C ALA A 106 -4.75 -10.99 12.62
N GLU A 107 -3.65 -10.96 11.85
CA GLU A 107 -2.50 -11.86 12.04
C GLU A 107 -1.71 -11.47 13.30
N GLN A 108 -1.46 -10.17 13.52
CA GLN A 108 -0.77 -9.68 14.72
C GLN A 108 -1.54 -9.97 16.02
N GLU A 109 -2.88 -9.91 16.00
CA GLU A 109 -3.71 -10.30 17.15
C GLU A 109 -3.60 -11.79 17.47
N ARG A 110 -3.51 -12.65 16.44
CA ARG A 110 -3.33 -14.10 16.63
C ARG A 110 -1.96 -14.45 17.20
N GLU A 111 -0.90 -13.83 16.67
CA GLU A 111 0.45 -14.05 17.18
C GLU A 111 0.62 -13.60 18.65
N ARG A 112 -0.04 -12.52 19.06
CA ARG A 112 -0.08 -12.10 20.47
C ARG A 112 -0.82 -13.11 21.35
N ALA A 113 -1.94 -13.64 20.89
CA ALA A 113 -2.71 -14.64 21.64
C ALA A 113 -1.96 -15.97 21.80
N ASP A 114 -1.16 -16.37 20.80
CA ASP A 114 -0.35 -17.58 20.84
C ASP A 114 0.90 -17.44 21.73
N GLY A 115 1.43 -16.22 21.89
CA GLY A 115 2.61 -15.94 22.72
C GLY A 115 2.35 -15.94 24.25
N GLU A 116 1.14 -15.61 24.69
CA GLU A 116 0.78 -15.59 26.11
C GLU A 116 0.55 -16.99 26.71
N GLY A 117 0.42 -18.03 25.88
CA GLY A 117 0.22 -19.41 26.33
C GLY A 117 1.49 -20.14 26.80
N GLN A 118 2.67 -19.53 26.68
CA GLN A 118 3.95 -20.22 26.84
C GLN A 118 4.77 -19.81 28.08
N ASP A 119 4.31 -18.83 28.87
CA ASP A 119 5.03 -18.30 30.04
C ASP A 119 4.38 -18.69 31.40
N ALA A 120 3.33 -19.52 31.39
CA ALA A 120 2.65 -19.97 32.62
C ALA A 120 3.14 -21.35 33.14
N GLY A 121 4.32 -21.81 32.72
CA GLY A 121 4.81 -23.18 32.94
C GLY A 121 5.87 -23.38 34.02
N ASP A 122 6.59 -22.34 34.44
CA ASP A 122 7.73 -22.47 35.36
C ASP A 122 7.52 -21.68 36.66
N ALA A 123 6.45 -22.00 37.39
CA ALA A 123 6.32 -21.58 38.78
C ALA A 123 7.16 -22.53 39.67
N GLU A 124 8.32 -22.04 40.11
CA GLU A 124 9.20 -22.64 41.12
C GLU A 124 8.42 -23.34 42.25
N ALA A 125 8.66 -24.63 42.42
CA ALA A 125 8.30 -25.32 43.66
C ALA A 125 9.23 -24.84 44.79
N PRO A 126 8.71 -24.41 45.96
CA PRO A 126 9.55 -23.97 47.06
C PRO A 126 10.30 -25.17 47.64
N VAL A 127 11.63 -25.12 47.58
CA VAL A 127 12.52 -26.13 48.15
C VAL A 127 12.47 -26.00 49.68
N SER A 128 11.90 -27.00 50.35
CA SER A 128 11.87 -27.07 51.82
C SER A 128 13.26 -27.35 52.36
N PHE A 129 13.81 -26.41 53.13
CA PHE A 129 15.07 -26.54 53.85
C PHE A 129 14.84 -27.30 55.16
N ASP A 130 15.24 -28.58 55.21
CA ASP A 130 15.17 -29.40 56.42
C ASP A 130 16.48 -29.24 57.21
N ALA A 131 16.45 -28.43 58.26
CA ALA A 131 17.54 -28.28 59.21
C ALA A 131 17.35 -29.29 60.34
N ARG A 132 18.20 -30.32 60.42
CA ARG A 132 18.29 -31.17 61.60
C ARG A 132 19.74 -31.29 62.07
N ALA A 133 19.88 -30.92 63.35
CA ALA A 133 21.08 -30.85 64.18
C ALA A 133 21.81 -32.19 64.36
#